data_AF-A0A086Q3J9-F1
#
_entry.id   AF-A0A086Q3J9-F1
#
_cell.length_a   1.000
_cell.length_b   1.000
_cell.length_c   1.000
_cell.angle_alpha   90.00
_cell.angle_beta   90.00
_cell.angle_gamma   90.00
#
_symmetry.space_group_name_H-M   'P 1'
#
loop_
_entity.id
_entity.type
_entity.pdbx_description
1 polymer ?
#
loop_
_entity_poly.entity_id
_entity_poly.type
_entity_poly.pdbx_seq_one_letter_code
_entity_poly.pdbx_strand_id
1 'polypeptide(L)'
;MAVTETRKLVRAYRIKRAIVCTVVWSQFWVHCGKAARDYAALCPLGWFSVGDGDSCEAPPSYTGPCSTFGVFAKNSKMKKKTEETCSVSWPSIDECSKDYEERCPQQWVEMENGLCSAPASYTGRCERSYSFTNLNETEKRSWERRCDVTWPCQRLCNKDYDALCPEDWISSVGGACVASGEYTGPCLPKMGFADLTRDMKKQIEQQCELSFPCKQKCRTDYAARCPEGWFYLTSPRVCSPPDDYRGKCQGKRSMAEMNETDRKRFSVTCEVDWPCLAGQEELRHEEMALGRRTFMRSRITRGSGPIEPETGNILNREL
;
A
#
# COMPACT_ATOMS: atom_id res chain seq x y z
N MET A 1 54.42 -57.47 -22.60
CA MET A 1 53.65 -58.31 -21.65
C MET A 1 52.67 -57.38 -20.94
N ALA A 2 51.41 -57.68 -20.64
CA ALA A 2 50.42 -58.68 -21.06
C ALA A 2 49.33 -58.62 -19.95
N VAL A 3 48.06 -58.48 -20.33
CA VAL A 3 46.79 -58.87 -19.64
C VAL A 3 46.84 -58.96 -18.10
N THR A 4 45.99 -58.28 -17.30
CA THR A 4 44.49 -58.23 -17.32
C THR A 4 43.97 -56.87 -16.75
N GLU A 5 42.70 -56.54 -16.45
CA GLU A 5 41.35 -57.13 -16.61
C GLU A 5 40.26 -55.99 -16.55
N THR A 6 38.98 -56.34 -16.58
CA THR A 6 37.74 -55.62 -16.18
C THR A 6 37.17 -54.58 -17.15
N ARG A 7 36.40 -55.07 -18.12
CA ARG A 7 35.42 -54.24 -18.85
C ARG A 7 34.22 -53.90 -17.95
N LYS A 8 34.03 -52.62 -17.58
CA LYS A 8 32.74 -52.11 -17.08
C LYS A 8 32.33 -50.79 -17.77
N LEU A 9 31.40 -50.95 -18.72
CA LEU A 9 30.34 -50.02 -19.14
C LEU A 9 30.53 -48.51 -18.87
N VAL A 10 31.03 -47.77 -19.87
CA VAL A 10 30.61 -46.37 -20.11
C VAL A 10 30.35 -46.18 -21.60
N ARG A 11 29.08 -46.15 -22.02
CA ARG A 11 28.68 -45.53 -23.30
C ARG A 11 28.44 -44.05 -23.05
N ALA A 12 28.92 -43.19 -23.95
CA ALA A 12 28.86 -41.74 -23.78
C ALA A 12 27.42 -41.23 -23.60
N TYR A 13 27.16 -40.56 -22.48
CA TYR A 13 25.84 -40.08 -22.10
C TYR A 13 25.54 -38.74 -22.80
N ARG A 14 24.47 -38.67 -23.61
CA ARG A 14 23.86 -37.40 -24.00
C ARG A 14 23.11 -36.82 -22.81
N ILE A 15 23.79 -36.05 -21.97
CA ILE A 15 23.18 -35.39 -20.81
C ILE A 15 22.27 -34.25 -21.28
N LYS A 16 20.96 -34.46 -21.17
CA LYS A 16 19.97 -33.36 -21.12
C LYS A 16 20.37 -32.45 -19.95
N ARG A 17 20.52 -31.13 -20.16
CA ARG A 17 20.66 -30.17 -19.05
C ARG A 17 19.32 -30.01 -18.32
N ALA A 18 18.98 -31.03 -17.54
CA ALA A 18 17.98 -30.93 -16.50
C ALA A 18 18.62 -30.31 -15.24
N ILE A 19 17.75 -29.61 -14.50
CA ILE A 19 17.91 -29.07 -13.15
C ILE A 19 18.87 -29.90 -12.28
N VAL A 20 19.90 -29.26 -11.73
CA VAL A 20 20.63 -29.75 -10.56
C VAL A 20 20.63 -28.66 -9.50
N CYS A 21 19.60 -28.67 -8.64
CA CYS A 21 19.64 -27.93 -7.38
C CYS A 21 20.49 -28.72 -6.39
N THR A 22 21.81 -28.47 -6.35
CA THR A 22 22.65 -28.96 -5.25
C THR A 22 22.25 -28.24 -3.97
N VAL A 23 21.49 -28.94 -3.13
CA VAL A 23 21.12 -28.46 -1.80
C VAL A 23 22.38 -28.38 -0.93
N VAL A 24 22.71 -27.18 -0.48
CA VAL A 24 23.48 -26.94 0.74
C VAL A 24 22.52 -26.28 1.73
N TRP A 25 22.59 -26.70 3.00
CA TRP A 25 21.60 -26.32 4.02
C TRP A 25 21.69 -24.86 4.48
N SER A 26 20.58 -24.42 5.07
CA SER A 26 20.39 -23.19 5.88
C SER A 26 19.81 -21.96 5.16
N GLN A 27 18.51 -21.74 5.43
CA GLN A 27 17.73 -20.49 5.29
C GLN A 27 17.35 -19.99 3.88
N PHE A 28 16.21 -19.29 3.84
CA PHE A 28 15.57 -18.57 2.73
C PHE A 28 15.36 -19.28 1.37
N TRP A 29 14.12 -19.74 1.17
CA TRP A 29 13.55 -19.99 -0.16
C TRP A 29 13.32 -18.67 -0.90
N VAL A 30 14.34 -18.14 -1.59
CA VAL A 30 14.16 -17.02 -2.53
C VAL A 30 13.51 -17.53 -3.82
N HIS A 31 12.18 -17.53 -3.87
CA HIS A 31 11.44 -17.72 -5.12
C HIS A 31 11.60 -16.48 -6.00
N CYS A 32 12.62 -16.49 -6.87
CA CYS A 32 12.80 -15.47 -7.91
C CYS A 32 11.79 -15.68 -9.06
N GLY A 33 10.50 -15.47 -8.75
CA GLY A 33 9.46 -15.31 -9.75
C GLY A 33 9.59 -13.93 -10.40
N LYS A 34 9.46 -13.87 -11.74
CA LYS A 34 9.27 -12.58 -12.41
C LYS A 34 7.88 -12.08 -12.06
N ALA A 35 7.80 -10.92 -11.39
CA ALA A 35 6.53 -10.26 -11.11
C ALA A 35 5.71 -10.10 -12.40
N ALA A 36 4.38 -10.26 -12.29
CA ALA A 36 3.49 -9.97 -13.39
C ALA A 36 3.55 -8.47 -13.74
N ARG A 37 3.36 -8.13 -15.02
CA ARG A 37 3.46 -6.75 -15.53
C ARG A 37 2.08 -6.21 -15.85
N ASP A 38 1.84 -4.97 -15.45
CA ASP A 38 0.63 -4.26 -15.81
C ASP A 38 0.76 -3.73 -17.24
N TYR A 39 0.25 -4.51 -18.18
CA TYR A 39 0.10 -4.11 -19.57
C TYR A 39 -1.22 -3.34 -19.83
N ALA A 40 -2.07 -3.09 -18.83
CA ALA A 40 -3.22 -2.20 -18.92
C ALA A 40 -2.82 -0.73 -18.68
N ALA A 41 -1.84 -0.45 -17.81
CA ALA A 41 -1.20 0.87 -17.67
C ALA A 41 -0.84 1.48 -19.03
N LEU A 42 -1.08 2.77 -19.24
CA LEU A 42 -0.88 3.45 -20.53
C LEU A 42 0.61 3.54 -20.93
N CYS A 43 1.45 4.02 -20.01
CA CYS A 43 2.88 4.26 -20.22
C CYS A 43 3.76 3.31 -19.38
N PRO A 44 5.01 3.05 -19.80
CA PRO A 44 6.00 2.38 -18.96
C PRO A 44 6.34 3.18 -17.68
N LEU A 45 6.95 2.52 -16.70
CA LEU A 45 7.44 3.15 -15.47
C LEU A 45 8.37 4.34 -15.78
N GLY A 46 8.08 5.48 -15.16
CA GLY A 46 8.82 6.74 -15.34
C GLY A 46 8.53 7.49 -16.64
N TRP A 47 7.65 6.99 -17.53
CA TRP A 47 7.21 7.70 -18.73
C TRP A 47 5.88 8.41 -18.47
N PHE A 48 5.77 9.65 -18.92
CA PHE A 48 4.67 10.55 -18.64
C PHE A 48 3.62 10.49 -19.75
N SER A 49 2.33 10.48 -19.42
CA SER A 49 1.25 10.58 -20.42
C SER A 49 1.06 12.02 -20.88
N VAL A 50 1.05 12.26 -22.19
CA VAL A 50 1.04 13.62 -22.78
C VAL A 50 -0.37 14.25 -22.80
N GLY A 51 -1.38 13.55 -22.28
CA GLY A 51 -2.76 14.06 -22.12
C GLY A 51 -3.67 13.90 -23.35
N ASP A 52 -3.14 13.39 -24.48
CA ASP A 52 -3.91 13.01 -25.67
C ASP A 52 -4.65 11.66 -25.51
N GLY A 53 -4.32 10.90 -24.46
CA GLY A 53 -4.91 9.62 -24.10
C GLY A 53 -4.16 8.37 -24.61
N ASP A 54 -3.10 8.53 -25.40
CA ASP A 54 -2.37 7.41 -26.02
C ASP A 54 -0.84 7.59 -26.14
N SER A 55 -0.32 8.82 -26.11
CA SER A 55 1.11 9.11 -26.23
C SER A 55 1.82 9.21 -24.88
N CYS A 56 3.05 8.71 -24.84
CA CYS A 56 3.93 8.72 -23.69
C CYS A 56 5.27 9.39 -24.03
N GLU A 57 5.79 10.18 -23.08
CA GLU A 57 7.08 10.86 -23.15
C GLU A 57 8.05 10.25 -22.12
N ALA A 58 9.30 10.05 -22.52
CA ALA A 58 10.33 9.42 -21.72
C ALA A 58 10.95 10.40 -20.71
N PRO A 59 11.42 9.92 -19.54
CA PRO A 59 12.12 10.78 -18.60
C PRO A 59 13.50 11.18 -19.17
N PRO A 60 14.07 12.34 -18.77
CA PRO A 60 15.39 12.78 -19.23
C PRO A 60 16.55 11.82 -18.92
N SER A 61 16.32 10.82 -18.05
CA SER A 61 17.26 9.75 -17.71
C SER A 61 17.18 8.51 -18.61
N TYR A 62 16.23 8.45 -19.55
CA TYR A 62 16.05 7.29 -20.43
C TYR A 62 17.13 7.23 -21.53
N THR A 63 17.90 6.15 -21.52
CA THR A 63 19.02 5.88 -22.43
C THR A 63 18.80 4.64 -23.31
N GLY A 64 17.55 4.17 -23.44
CA GLY A 64 17.20 3.00 -24.24
C GLY A 64 17.12 3.29 -25.75
N PRO A 65 16.98 2.24 -26.58
CA PRO A 65 17.13 2.33 -28.04
C PRO A 65 15.91 2.86 -28.82
N CYS A 66 14.84 3.30 -28.15
CA CYS A 66 13.62 3.80 -28.79
C CYS A 66 13.48 5.32 -28.64
N SER A 67 12.61 5.96 -29.44
CA SER A 67 12.35 7.39 -29.35
C SER A 67 11.82 7.81 -27.98
N THR A 68 12.19 8.99 -27.49
CA THR A 68 11.74 9.56 -26.21
C THR A 68 10.29 10.03 -26.21
N PHE A 69 9.56 9.87 -27.31
CA PHE A 69 8.15 10.23 -27.46
C PHE A 69 7.46 9.23 -28.39
N GLY A 70 6.29 8.73 -28.02
CA GLY A 70 5.47 7.92 -28.92
C GLY A 70 4.27 7.21 -28.28
N VAL A 71 3.41 6.67 -29.14
CA VAL A 71 2.26 5.85 -28.75
C VAL A 71 2.69 4.40 -28.52
N PHE A 72 2.42 3.87 -27.32
CA PHE A 72 2.68 2.47 -27.02
C PHE A 72 1.51 1.57 -27.45
N ALA A 73 1.83 0.42 -28.05
CA ALA A 73 0.80 -0.48 -28.59
C ALA A 73 -0.14 -1.00 -27.50
N LYS A 74 -1.47 -0.89 -27.68
CA LYS A 74 -2.47 -1.25 -26.66
C LYS A 74 -2.58 -2.75 -26.33
N ASN A 75 -1.87 -3.62 -27.05
CA ASN A 75 -1.92 -5.08 -26.91
C ASN A 75 -0.79 -5.59 -26.00
N SER A 76 -1.12 -6.33 -24.93
CA SER A 76 -0.16 -6.86 -23.95
C SER A 76 0.97 -7.70 -24.55
N LYS A 77 0.70 -8.50 -25.60
CA LYS A 77 1.75 -9.25 -26.32
C LYS A 77 2.74 -8.32 -27.02
N MET A 78 2.27 -7.18 -27.50
CA MET A 78 3.12 -6.17 -28.14
C MET A 78 3.85 -5.33 -27.09
N LYS A 79 3.17 -4.88 -26.01
CA LYS A 79 3.80 -4.19 -24.88
C LYS A 79 4.94 -4.97 -24.26
N LYS A 80 4.79 -6.29 -24.09
CA LYS A 80 5.87 -7.18 -23.65
C LYS A 80 7.05 -7.18 -24.63
N LYS A 81 6.80 -7.25 -25.93
CA LYS A 81 7.86 -7.13 -26.94
C LYS A 81 8.53 -5.75 -26.88
N THR A 82 7.79 -4.68 -26.61
CA THR A 82 8.33 -3.32 -26.43
C THR A 82 9.15 -3.19 -25.14
N GLU A 83 8.78 -3.87 -24.06
CA GLU A 83 9.57 -4.02 -22.83
C GLU A 83 10.97 -4.56 -23.15
N GLU A 84 11.02 -5.69 -23.88
CA GLU A 84 12.25 -6.35 -24.32
C GLU A 84 13.03 -5.55 -25.39
N THR A 85 12.34 -4.80 -26.27
CA THR A 85 12.96 -4.07 -27.40
C THR A 85 13.47 -2.69 -27.01
N CYS A 86 12.73 -1.94 -26.18
CA CYS A 86 13.05 -0.55 -25.81
C CYS A 86 13.75 -0.44 -24.45
N SER A 87 14.02 -1.55 -23.77
CA SER A 87 14.57 -1.59 -22.41
C SER A 87 13.75 -0.81 -21.37
N VAL A 88 12.46 -0.61 -21.64
CA VAL A 88 11.50 0.00 -20.71
C VAL A 88 10.91 -1.09 -19.82
N SER A 89 10.45 -0.73 -18.61
CA SER A 89 9.68 -1.63 -17.75
C SER A 89 8.25 -1.13 -17.64
N TRP A 90 7.27 -2.01 -17.82
CA TRP A 90 5.89 -1.72 -17.41
C TRP A 90 5.77 -1.79 -15.89
N PRO A 91 4.78 -1.13 -15.26
CA PRO A 91 4.53 -1.30 -13.83
C PRO A 91 4.38 -2.78 -13.48
N SER A 92 4.74 -3.16 -12.26
CA SER A 92 4.30 -4.46 -11.75
C SER A 92 2.77 -4.43 -11.62
N ILE A 93 2.13 -5.55 -11.98
CA ILE A 93 0.97 -5.96 -11.19
C ILE A 93 1.60 -6.39 -9.88
N ASP A 94 1.64 -5.49 -8.91
CA ASP A 94 2.02 -5.87 -7.57
C ASP A 94 1.05 -6.95 -7.11
N GLU A 95 1.59 -8.11 -6.72
CA GLU A 95 0.84 -9.20 -6.11
C GLU A 95 0.47 -8.85 -4.66
N CYS A 96 -0.09 -7.65 -4.47
CA CYS A 96 -0.85 -7.30 -3.31
C CYS A 96 -1.94 -8.36 -3.11
N SER A 97 -2.17 -8.76 -1.85
CA SER A 97 -3.39 -9.50 -1.52
C SER A 97 -4.58 -8.72 -2.06
N LYS A 98 -5.47 -9.37 -2.80
CA LYS A 98 -6.61 -8.70 -3.43
C LYS A 98 -7.78 -8.68 -2.46
N ASP A 99 -8.47 -7.55 -2.38
CA ASP A 99 -9.67 -7.45 -1.57
C ASP A 99 -10.84 -8.07 -2.32
N TYR A 100 -11.13 -9.34 -2.01
CA TYR A 100 -12.29 -10.04 -2.54
C TYR A 100 -13.53 -9.90 -1.64
N GLU A 101 -13.47 -9.17 -0.53
CA GLU A 101 -14.68 -8.77 0.20
C GLU A 101 -15.38 -7.62 -0.56
N GLU A 102 -14.59 -6.73 -1.18
CA GLU A 102 -15.09 -5.67 -2.06
C GLU A 102 -16.04 -6.17 -3.16
N ARG A 103 -17.15 -5.44 -3.32
CA ARG A 103 -18.28 -5.86 -4.18
C ARG A 103 -17.92 -5.77 -5.65
N CYS A 104 -17.28 -4.69 -6.07
CA CYS A 104 -16.97 -4.42 -7.47
C CYS A 104 -15.46 -4.51 -7.75
N PRO A 105 -15.06 -4.86 -8.98
CA PRO A 105 -13.70 -4.65 -9.44
C PRO A 105 -13.29 -3.18 -9.33
N GLN A 106 -11.99 -2.93 -9.29
CA GLN A 106 -11.43 -1.57 -9.29
C GLN A 106 -11.89 -0.82 -10.55
N GLN A 107 -12.23 0.48 -10.40
CA GLN A 107 -12.84 1.34 -11.42
C GLN A 107 -14.28 0.97 -11.86
N TRP A 108 -14.92 -0.05 -11.28
CA TRP A 108 -16.33 -0.38 -11.53
C TRP A 108 -17.21 0.21 -10.43
N VAL A 109 -18.40 0.71 -10.79
CA VAL A 109 -19.31 1.44 -9.90
C VAL A 109 -20.45 0.54 -9.43
N GLU A 110 -20.69 0.47 -8.11
CA GLU A 110 -21.89 -0.19 -7.57
C GLU A 110 -23.15 0.63 -7.89
N MET A 111 -24.08 0.04 -8.62
CA MET A 111 -25.40 0.59 -8.91
C MET A 111 -26.40 0.22 -7.81
N GLU A 112 -27.49 0.97 -7.65
CA GLU A 112 -28.50 0.78 -6.59
C GLU A 112 -29.12 -0.64 -6.55
N ASN A 113 -29.13 -1.35 -7.67
CA ASN A 113 -29.62 -2.72 -7.82
C ASN A 113 -28.59 -3.81 -7.48
N GLY A 114 -27.40 -3.45 -6.98
CA GLY A 114 -26.34 -4.40 -6.61
C GLY A 114 -25.59 -5.00 -7.81
N LEU A 115 -25.68 -4.39 -8.99
CA LEU A 115 -24.80 -4.68 -10.13
C LEU A 115 -23.62 -3.69 -10.14
N CYS A 116 -22.45 -4.18 -10.51
CA CYS A 116 -21.27 -3.36 -10.75
C CYS A 116 -21.20 -2.99 -12.24
N SER A 117 -21.21 -1.69 -12.54
CA SER A 117 -21.13 -1.14 -13.89
C SER A 117 -19.67 -0.83 -14.26
N ALA A 118 -19.24 -1.26 -15.44
CA ALA A 118 -17.90 -1.06 -15.96
C ALA A 118 -17.69 0.36 -16.50
N PRO A 119 -16.50 0.95 -16.35
CA PRO A 119 -16.21 2.29 -16.86
C PRO A 119 -16.27 2.32 -18.39
N ALA A 120 -16.46 3.50 -18.98
CA ALA A 120 -16.52 3.66 -20.45
C ALA A 120 -15.27 3.11 -21.16
N SER A 121 -14.10 3.24 -20.52
CA SER A 121 -12.80 2.73 -20.98
C SER A 121 -12.63 1.21 -20.95
N TYR A 122 -13.56 0.44 -20.36
CA TYR A 122 -13.43 -1.02 -20.31
C TYR A 122 -13.50 -1.66 -21.70
N THR A 123 -12.47 -2.44 -22.05
CA THR A 123 -12.30 -3.15 -23.35
C THR A 123 -12.16 -4.66 -23.20
N GLY A 124 -12.39 -5.21 -22.01
CA GLY A 124 -12.30 -6.65 -21.73
C GLY A 124 -13.47 -7.46 -22.32
N ARG A 125 -13.37 -8.78 -22.18
CA ARG A 125 -14.21 -9.77 -22.91
C ARG A 125 -15.59 -10.05 -22.29
N CYS A 126 -15.97 -9.37 -21.21
CA CYS A 126 -17.15 -9.72 -20.41
C CYS A 126 -18.20 -8.61 -20.39
N GLU A 127 -19.36 -8.91 -19.81
CA GLU A 127 -20.49 -7.98 -19.68
C GLU A 127 -20.11 -6.71 -18.93
N ARG A 128 -20.60 -5.55 -19.39
CA ARG A 128 -20.31 -4.23 -18.79
C ARG A 128 -21.12 -3.94 -17.53
N SER A 129 -21.98 -4.85 -17.10
CA SER A 129 -22.77 -4.73 -15.88
C SER A 129 -23.03 -6.14 -15.34
N TYR A 130 -22.57 -6.43 -14.13
CA TYR A 130 -22.63 -7.79 -13.55
C TYR A 130 -22.72 -7.74 -12.02
N SER A 131 -23.42 -8.68 -11.39
CA SER A 131 -23.53 -8.74 -9.92
C SER A 131 -22.59 -9.80 -9.34
N PHE A 132 -21.67 -9.36 -8.49
CA PHE A 132 -20.64 -10.19 -7.86
C PHE A 132 -21.00 -10.62 -6.42
N THR A 133 -22.22 -10.31 -5.97
CA THR A 133 -22.69 -10.52 -4.58
C THR A 133 -22.70 -11.98 -4.14
N ASN A 134 -22.94 -12.90 -5.07
CA ASN A 134 -22.99 -14.34 -4.81
C ASN A 134 -21.69 -15.09 -5.17
N LEU A 135 -20.63 -14.39 -5.59
CA LEU A 135 -19.36 -15.02 -6.01
C LEU A 135 -18.33 -15.05 -4.88
N ASN A 136 -17.75 -16.23 -4.64
CA ASN A 136 -16.66 -16.41 -3.69
C ASN A 136 -15.31 -15.91 -4.26
N GLU A 137 -14.29 -15.79 -3.41
CA GLU A 137 -12.94 -15.36 -3.80
C GLU A 137 -12.39 -16.10 -5.03
N THR A 138 -12.53 -17.42 -5.11
CA THR A 138 -11.98 -18.21 -6.23
C THR A 138 -12.71 -17.90 -7.53
N GLU A 139 -13.99 -17.56 -7.46
CA GLU A 139 -14.81 -17.16 -8.59
C GLU A 139 -14.53 -15.72 -9.03
N LYS A 140 -14.40 -14.77 -8.09
CA LYS A 140 -13.94 -13.40 -8.36
C LYS A 140 -12.54 -13.40 -9.00
N ARG A 141 -11.58 -14.13 -8.42
CA ARG A 141 -10.23 -14.37 -8.97
C ARG A 141 -10.25 -15.08 -10.34
N SER A 142 -11.25 -15.92 -10.60
CA SER A 142 -11.48 -16.55 -11.92
C SER A 142 -12.05 -15.56 -12.93
N TRP A 143 -12.91 -14.63 -12.49
CA TRP A 143 -13.45 -13.56 -13.31
C TRP A 143 -12.37 -12.54 -13.70
N GLU A 144 -11.55 -12.09 -12.74
CA GLU A 144 -10.41 -11.18 -12.93
C GLU A 144 -9.53 -11.60 -14.13
N ARG A 145 -8.99 -12.83 -14.09
CA ARG A 145 -8.14 -13.38 -15.17
C ARG A 145 -8.86 -13.62 -16.50
N ARG A 146 -10.19 -13.73 -16.50
CA ARG A 146 -10.99 -14.10 -17.70
C ARG A 146 -11.50 -12.88 -18.43
N CYS A 147 -11.84 -11.84 -17.67
CA CYS A 147 -12.49 -10.62 -18.12
C CYS A 147 -11.52 -9.43 -18.22
N ASP A 148 -10.26 -9.60 -17.84
CA ASP A 148 -9.23 -8.56 -17.80
C ASP A 148 -9.70 -7.37 -16.93
N VAL A 149 -10.13 -7.68 -15.70
CA VAL A 149 -10.51 -6.73 -14.64
C VAL A 149 -9.76 -7.07 -13.36
N THR A 150 -9.52 -6.09 -12.50
CA THR A 150 -8.67 -6.24 -11.32
C THR A 150 -9.47 -5.88 -10.06
N TRP A 151 -9.47 -6.71 -9.02
CA TRP A 151 -9.96 -6.27 -7.71
C TRP A 151 -8.97 -5.31 -7.03
N PRO A 152 -9.44 -4.35 -6.22
CA PRO A 152 -8.56 -3.46 -5.47
C PRO A 152 -7.61 -4.26 -4.57
N CYS A 153 -6.44 -3.68 -4.27
CA CYS A 153 -5.55 -4.25 -3.27
C CYS A 153 -6.22 -4.20 -1.88
N GLN A 154 -6.16 -5.31 -1.15
CA GLN A 154 -6.46 -5.36 0.27
C GLN A 154 -5.53 -4.37 0.97
N ARG A 155 -6.12 -3.33 1.57
CA ARG A 155 -5.33 -2.29 2.23
C ARG A 155 -4.54 -2.93 3.37
N LEU A 156 -3.22 -2.68 3.41
CA LEU A 156 -2.30 -3.24 4.42
C LEU A 156 -2.80 -3.00 5.86
N CYS A 157 -3.55 -1.91 6.04
CA CYS A 157 -4.26 -1.51 7.25
C CYS A 157 -5.44 -0.59 6.88
N ASN A 158 -6.36 -0.35 7.82
CA ASN A 158 -7.19 0.86 7.74
C ASN A 158 -6.26 2.07 7.91
N LYS A 159 -6.42 3.10 7.09
CA LYS A 159 -5.50 4.25 7.02
C LYS A 159 -5.98 5.37 7.93
N ASP A 160 -5.05 5.93 8.71
CA ASP A 160 -5.30 7.06 9.58
C ASP A 160 -5.13 8.37 8.81
N TYR A 161 -6.20 8.77 8.13
CA TYR A 161 -6.31 10.10 7.52
C TYR A 161 -6.66 11.19 8.55
N ASP A 162 -6.93 10.82 9.80
CA ASP A 162 -7.21 11.77 10.87
C ASP A 162 -5.86 12.29 11.46
N ALA A 163 -4.77 11.53 11.25
CA ALA A 163 -3.39 11.95 11.47
C ALA A 163 -3.00 13.25 10.74
N LEU A 164 -2.14 14.04 11.40
CA LEU A 164 -1.66 15.34 10.90
C LEU A 164 -0.72 15.22 9.69
N CYS A 165 0.12 14.18 9.65
CA CYS A 165 1.14 13.99 8.61
C CYS A 165 1.12 12.56 8.06
N PRO A 166 1.60 12.38 6.81
CA PRO A 166 1.94 11.07 6.28
C PRO A 166 2.96 10.30 7.15
N GLU A 167 3.02 8.99 6.92
CA GLU A 167 4.05 8.08 7.41
C GLU A 167 5.42 8.56 6.94
N ASP A 168 6.40 8.56 7.85
CA ASP A 168 7.76 9.12 7.66
C ASP A 168 7.85 10.62 7.29
N TRP A 169 6.77 11.39 7.47
CA TRP A 169 6.79 12.86 7.37
C TRP A 169 6.72 13.54 8.75
N ILE A 170 7.59 14.53 8.97
CA ILE A 170 7.78 15.22 10.25
C ILE A 170 6.97 16.52 10.27
N SER A 171 6.12 16.69 11.28
CA SER A 171 5.40 17.96 11.49
C SER A 171 6.37 19.09 11.83
N SER A 172 6.30 20.20 11.08
CA SER A 172 7.10 21.40 11.29
C SER A 172 6.30 22.53 11.97
N VAL A 173 7.00 23.51 12.53
CA VAL A 173 6.38 24.66 13.20
C VAL A 173 5.47 25.39 12.21
N GLY A 174 4.17 25.42 12.51
CA GLY A 174 3.12 25.93 11.62
C GLY A 174 2.22 24.86 10.97
N GLY A 175 2.33 23.58 11.33
CA GLY A 175 1.39 22.53 10.90
C GLY A 175 1.60 21.99 9.48
N ALA A 176 2.63 22.45 8.78
CA ALA A 176 3.10 21.83 7.54
C ALA A 176 3.99 20.63 7.83
N CYS A 177 3.78 19.52 7.12
CA CYS A 177 4.60 18.32 7.22
C CYS A 177 5.76 18.38 6.22
N VAL A 178 6.93 17.92 6.64
CA VAL A 178 8.16 17.84 5.84
C VAL A 178 8.52 16.38 5.67
N ALA A 179 8.74 15.94 4.43
CA ALA A 179 9.08 14.57 4.13
C ALA A 179 10.46 14.18 4.69
N SER A 180 10.70 12.89 4.91
CA SER A 180 12.05 12.37 5.08
C SER A 180 12.90 12.63 3.82
N GLY A 181 14.23 12.58 3.96
CA GLY A 181 15.15 12.70 2.82
C GLY A 181 15.11 11.53 1.83
N GLU A 182 14.25 10.54 2.07
CA GLU A 182 14.06 9.34 1.24
C GLU A 182 12.79 9.44 0.37
N TYR A 183 11.96 10.47 0.53
CA TYR A 183 10.78 10.69 -0.29
C TYR A 183 11.16 11.12 -1.73
N THR A 184 10.83 10.26 -2.69
CA THR A 184 11.11 10.43 -4.12
C THR A 184 9.86 10.63 -4.98
N GLY A 185 8.69 10.77 -4.37
CA GLY A 185 7.41 10.95 -5.08
C GLY A 185 7.28 12.32 -5.80
N PRO A 186 6.27 12.50 -6.65
CA PRO A 186 6.18 13.63 -7.58
C PRO A 186 5.78 14.98 -6.96
N CYS A 187 5.50 15.04 -5.66
CA CYS A 187 5.02 16.26 -4.98
C CYS A 187 6.14 16.96 -4.18
N LEU A 188 5.83 18.13 -3.61
CA LEU A 188 6.81 18.88 -2.83
C LEU A 188 7.11 18.16 -1.50
N PRO A 189 8.39 18.07 -1.05
CA PRO A 189 8.77 17.47 0.23
C PRO A 189 8.39 18.33 1.46
N LYS A 190 7.55 19.36 1.28
CA LYS A 190 6.92 20.11 2.36
C LYS A 190 5.52 20.55 1.91
N MET A 191 4.47 20.09 2.60
CA MET A 191 3.07 20.40 2.28
C MET A 191 2.23 20.57 3.55
N GLY A 192 1.12 21.31 3.45
CA GLY A 192 0.11 21.43 4.51
C GLY A 192 -0.95 20.34 4.39
N PHE A 193 -1.23 19.63 5.48
CA PHE A 193 -2.22 18.54 5.52
C PHE A 193 -3.33 18.73 6.57
N ALA A 194 -3.23 19.77 7.42
CA ALA A 194 -4.15 20.00 8.53
C ALA A 194 -5.59 20.30 8.06
N ASP A 195 -5.73 21.14 7.03
CA ASP A 195 -7.03 21.59 6.51
C ASP A 195 -7.62 20.65 5.42
N LEU A 196 -7.00 19.48 5.19
CA LEU A 196 -7.41 18.53 4.16
C LEU A 196 -8.40 17.48 4.70
N THR A 197 -9.50 17.28 4.00
CA THR A 197 -10.48 16.24 4.33
C THR A 197 -9.92 14.83 4.14
N ARG A 198 -10.56 13.84 4.77
CA ARG A 198 -10.22 12.41 4.63
C ARG A 198 -10.11 11.98 3.15
N ASP A 199 -10.98 12.48 2.28
CA ASP A 199 -10.96 12.13 0.85
C ASP A 199 -9.89 12.89 0.04
N MET A 200 -9.58 14.14 0.41
CA MET A 200 -8.42 14.86 -0.15
C MET A 200 -7.11 14.16 0.21
N LYS A 201 -6.97 13.68 1.46
CA LYS A 201 -5.80 12.91 1.90
C LYS A 201 -5.66 11.58 1.16
N LYS A 202 -6.75 10.85 0.88
CA LYS A 202 -6.75 9.67 -0.02
C LYS A 202 -6.25 10.02 -1.43
N GLN A 203 -6.73 11.12 -2.01
CA GLN A 203 -6.33 11.55 -3.35
C GLN A 203 -4.83 11.90 -3.41
N ILE A 204 -4.32 12.59 -2.38
CA ILE A 204 -2.90 12.96 -2.27
C ILE A 204 -2.00 11.75 -1.97
N GLU A 205 -2.45 10.76 -1.18
CA GLU A 205 -1.75 9.47 -1.04
C GLU A 205 -1.52 8.78 -2.40
N GLN A 206 -2.51 8.80 -3.29
CA GLN A 206 -2.38 8.24 -4.65
C GLN A 206 -1.58 9.15 -5.61
N GLN A 207 -1.78 10.48 -5.57
CA GLN A 207 -1.14 11.42 -6.51
C GLN A 207 0.32 11.71 -6.18
N CYS A 208 0.68 11.66 -4.90
CA CYS A 208 2.00 12.02 -4.41
C CYS A 208 2.84 10.80 -3.99
N GLU A 209 2.37 9.58 -4.20
CA GLU A 209 3.10 8.34 -3.85
C GLU A 209 3.60 8.34 -2.39
N LEU A 210 2.73 8.79 -1.47
CA LEU A 210 3.00 8.89 -0.03
C LEU A 210 1.99 8.07 0.76
N SER A 211 2.40 7.51 1.90
CA SER A 211 1.57 6.64 2.75
C SER A 211 1.01 7.43 3.92
N PHE A 212 -0.28 7.36 4.24
CA PHE A 212 -0.75 7.76 5.58
C PHE A 212 -0.46 6.66 6.60
N PRO A 213 -0.20 6.97 7.88
CA PRO A 213 0.04 5.94 8.89
C PRO A 213 -1.17 5.00 9.03
N CYS A 214 -0.94 3.79 9.51
CA CYS A 214 -2.03 2.86 9.81
C CYS A 214 -2.81 3.30 11.06
N LYS A 215 -4.15 3.30 10.99
CA LYS A 215 -4.96 3.14 12.21
C LYS A 215 -4.55 1.80 12.84
N GLN A 216 -4.14 1.85 14.11
CA GLN A 216 -3.79 0.66 14.88
C GLN A 216 -4.93 -0.36 14.78
N LYS A 217 -4.63 -1.67 14.69
CA LYS A 217 -5.64 -2.72 14.84
C LYS A 217 -6.05 -2.85 16.32
N CYS A 218 -6.65 -1.79 16.85
CA CYS A 218 -7.25 -1.77 18.17
C CYS A 218 -8.49 -2.69 18.20
N ARG A 219 -8.87 -3.14 19.38
CA ARG A 219 -10.15 -3.82 19.58
C ARG A 219 -11.24 -2.75 19.61
N THR A 220 -12.06 -2.72 18.56
CA THR A 220 -13.17 -1.78 18.38
C THR A 220 -14.19 -1.84 19.52
N ASP A 221 -14.60 -0.68 20.03
CA ASP A 221 -15.69 -0.52 20.99
C ASP A 221 -17.05 -0.41 20.28
N TYR A 222 -17.64 -1.56 19.96
CA TYR A 222 -19.02 -1.62 19.49
C TYR A 222 -20.05 -1.29 20.59
N ALA A 223 -19.68 -1.06 21.85
CA ALA A 223 -20.58 -0.59 22.90
C ALA A 223 -20.62 0.96 23.02
N ALA A 224 -19.75 1.68 22.29
CA ALA A 224 -19.73 3.14 22.24
C ALA A 224 -21.10 3.74 21.83
N ARG A 225 -21.30 5.03 22.13
CA ARG A 225 -22.63 5.68 21.91
C ARG A 225 -22.92 5.93 20.43
N CYS A 226 -21.89 6.27 19.66
CA CYS A 226 -21.93 6.57 18.24
C CYS A 226 -20.69 6.03 17.52
N PRO A 227 -20.71 5.95 16.18
CA PRO A 227 -19.50 5.83 15.36
C PRO A 227 -18.48 6.94 15.67
N GLU A 228 -17.24 6.70 15.29
CA GLU A 228 -16.17 7.70 15.39
C GLU A 228 -16.50 8.94 14.53
N GLY A 229 -16.24 10.14 15.05
CA GLY A 229 -16.57 11.41 14.40
C GLY A 229 -18.07 11.78 14.34
N TRP A 230 -19.00 10.92 14.79
CA TRP A 230 -20.43 11.22 14.78
C TRP A 230 -20.92 11.93 16.05
N PHE A 231 -21.71 12.99 15.89
CA PHE A 231 -22.22 13.79 16.99
C PHE A 231 -23.36 13.09 17.74
N TYR A 232 -23.19 12.83 19.04
CA TYR A 232 -24.25 12.30 19.91
C TYR A 232 -25.17 13.43 20.42
N LEU A 233 -26.44 13.37 20.02
CA LEU A 233 -27.50 14.20 20.58
C LEU A 233 -28.15 13.47 21.77
N THR A 234 -28.45 14.20 22.83
CA THR A 234 -29.04 13.65 24.06
C THR A 234 -30.57 13.62 24.05
N SER A 235 -31.20 14.53 23.30
CA SER A 235 -32.65 14.66 23.10
C SER A 235 -32.95 15.06 21.64
N PRO A 236 -33.45 14.15 20.79
CA PRO A 236 -33.56 12.70 21.00
C PRO A 236 -32.17 12.04 21.12
N ARG A 237 -32.12 10.82 21.68
CA ARG A 237 -30.88 10.03 21.85
C ARG A 237 -30.44 9.42 20.51
N VAL A 238 -29.78 10.22 19.66
CA VAL A 238 -29.41 9.84 18.30
C VAL A 238 -28.01 10.32 17.93
N CYS A 239 -27.35 9.58 17.06
CA CYS A 239 -26.12 10.00 16.41
C CYS A 239 -26.44 10.76 15.12
N SER A 240 -25.67 11.81 14.83
CA SER A 240 -25.71 12.57 13.57
C SER A 240 -24.36 12.48 12.88
N PRO A 241 -24.29 12.23 11.55
CA PRO A 241 -23.06 12.39 10.81
C PRO A 241 -22.60 13.87 10.81
N PRO A 242 -21.31 14.13 10.56
CA PRO A 242 -20.79 15.47 10.27
C PRO A 242 -21.14 15.92 8.84
N ASP A 243 -21.08 17.23 8.57
CA ASP A 243 -21.54 17.83 7.30
C ASP A 243 -20.69 17.47 6.06
N ASP A 244 -19.47 16.96 6.28
CA ASP A 244 -18.57 16.46 5.23
C ASP A 244 -18.80 14.98 4.88
N TYR A 245 -19.56 14.23 5.69
CA TYR A 245 -19.83 12.81 5.46
C TYR A 245 -20.58 12.58 4.13
N ARG A 246 -19.98 11.76 3.24
CA ARG A 246 -20.53 11.39 1.93
C ARG A 246 -21.07 9.96 1.86
N GLY A 247 -21.00 9.20 2.96
CA GLY A 247 -21.47 7.82 2.99
C GLY A 247 -22.99 7.67 2.93
N LYS A 248 -23.43 6.42 2.79
CA LYS A 248 -24.82 6.03 2.45
C LYS A 248 -25.85 6.31 3.57
N CYS A 249 -25.42 6.56 4.80
CA CYS A 249 -26.29 6.64 5.98
C CYS A 249 -26.53 8.09 6.44
N GLN A 250 -27.09 8.90 5.56
CA GLN A 250 -27.36 10.31 5.83
C GLN A 250 -28.45 10.52 6.90
N GLY A 251 -28.30 11.55 7.73
CA GLY A 251 -29.27 11.94 8.76
C GLY A 251 -29.12 11.24 10.12
N LYS A 252 -30.03 11.59 11.05
CA LYS A 252 -29.94 11.23 12.47
C LYS A 252 -30.50 9.83 12.74
N ARG A 253 -29.79 8.99 13.52
CA ARG A 253 -30.16 7.61 13.81
C ARG A 253 -29.94 7.22 15.29
N SER A 254 -30.88 6.47 15.86
CA SER A 254 -30.68 5.79 17.15
C SER A 254 -29.81 4.55 16.98
N MET A 255 -28.78 4.40 17.81
CA MET A 255 -27.95 3.19 17.88
C MET A 255 -28.34 2.30 19.07
N ALA A 256 -29.32 2.70 19.89
CA ALA A 256 -29.64 2.07 21.17
C ALA A 256 -30.22 0.65 21.04
N GLU A 257 -30.89 0.36 19.91
CA GLU A 257 -31.51 -0.94 19.61
C GLU A 257 -30.58 -1.89 18.85
N MET A 258 -29.41 -1.42 18.41
CA MET A 258 -28.48 -2.19 17.57
C MET A 258 -27.49 -2.96 18.44
N ASN A 259 -27.46 -4.30 18.31
CA ASN A 259 -26.47 -5.17 18.95
C ASN A 259 -25.10 -5.10 18.23
N GLU A 260 -24.07 -5.76 18.77
CA GLU A 260 -22.72 -5.77 18.20
C GLU A 260 -22.67 -6.21 16.72
N THR A 261 -23.42 -7.24 16.33
CA THR A 261 -23.47 -7.72 14.94
C THR A 261 -24.15 -6.73 14.00
N ASP A 262 -25.21 -6.05 14.42
CA ASP A 262 -25.85 -5.00 13.63
C ASP A 262 -25.00 -3.73 13.58
N ARG A 263 -24.21 -3.42 14.62
CA ARG A 263 -23.25 -2.31 14.64
C ARG A 263 -22.03 -2.56 13.74
N LYS A 264 -21.57 -3.81 13.65
CA LYS A 264 -20.60 -4.26 12.62
C LYS A 264 -21.17 -4.10 11.22
N ARG A 265 -22.39 -4.58 10.98
CA ARG A 265 -23.09 -4.40 9.68
C ARG A 265 -23.26 -2.91 9.36
N PHE A 266 -23.57 -2.07 10.35
CA PHE A 266 -23.69 -0.62 10.19
C PHE A 266 -22.35 0.03 9.78
N SER A 267 -21.25 -0.34 10.43
CA SER A 267 -19.89 0.13 10.09
C SER A 267 -19.58 -0.08 8.61
N VAL A 268 -19.82 -1.30 8.09
CA VAL A 268 -19.60 -1.65 6.68
C VAL A 268 -20.62 -0.99 5.75
N THR A 269 -21.90 -0.95 6.12
CA THR A 269 -22.99 -0.41 5.25
C THR A 269 -22.91 1.10 5.10
N CYS A 270 -22.42 1.80 6.13
CA CYS A 270 -22.34 3.26 6.19
C CYS A 270 -20.93 3.80 5.94
N GLU A 271 -19.92 2.93 5.81
CA GLU A 271 -18.51 3.31 5.67
C GLU A 271 -18.03 4.19 6.85
N VAL A 272 -18.34 3.77 8.07
CA VAL A 272 -18.01 4.48 9.33
C VAL A 272 -17.21 3.61 10.29
N ASP A 273 -16.16 4.18 10.86
CA ASP A 273 -15.39 3.57 11.95
C ASP A 273 -16.18 3.61 13.28
N TRP A 274 -15.93 2.68 14.19
CA TRP A 274 -16.31 2.80 15.60
C TRP A 274 -15.03 3.02 16.43
N PRO A 275 -15.07 3.77 17.55
CA PRO A 275 -13.87 4.10 18.31
C PRO A 275 -13.21 2.86 18.93
N CYS A 276 -11.95 2.98 19.33
CA CYS A 276 -11.21 1.93 20.02
C CYS A 276 -11.68 1.76 21.49
N LEU A 277 -11.54 0.55 22.04
CA LEU A 277 -11.66 0.33 23.49
C LEU A 277 -10.52 1.04 24.23
N ALA A 278 -10.89 1.83 25.24
CA ALA A 278 -9.95 2.51 26.12
C ALA A 278 -9.01 1.52 26.84
N GLY A 279 -7.76 1.93 27.06
CA GLY A 279 -6.70 1.11 27.68
C GLY A 279 -5.75 0.42 26.70
N GLN A 280 -5.84 0.67 25.38
CA GLN A 280 -4.85 0.20 24.39
C GLN A 280 -3.83 1.26 23.95
N GLU A 281 -4.05 2.55 24.23
CA GLU A 281 -3.15 3.65 23.84
C GLU A 281 -2.03 3.94 24.86
N GLU A 282 -2.27 3.70 26.15
CA GLU A 282 -1.37 4.10 27.24
C GLU A 282 -0.04 3.33 27.21
N LEU A 283 -0.07 2.04 26.84
CA LEU A 283 1.10 1.15 26.79
C LEU A 283 2.26 1.71 25.94
N ARG A 284 1.97 2.44 24.85
CA ARG A 284 3.03 2.93 23.94
C ARG A 284 3.69 4.23 24.40
N HIS A 285 3.03 5.01 25.27
CA HIS A 285 3.63 6.22 25.84
C HIS A 285 4.73 5.87 26.85
N GLU A 286 4.53 4.82 27.66
CA GLU A 286 5.57 4.33 28.57
C GLU A 286 6.71 3.62 27.83
N GLU A 287 6.44 2.82 26.80
CA GLU A 287 7.52 2.18 26.01
C GLU A 287 8.43 3.21 25.31
N MET A 288 7.86 4.29 24.74
CA MET A 288 8.68 5.38 24.18
C MET A 288 9.47 6.15 25.24
N ALA A 289 8.96 6.25 26.47
CA ALA A 289 9.68 6.85 27.60
C ALA A 289 10.82 5.93 28.13
N LEU A 290 10.58 4.62 28.25
CA LEU A 290 11.59 3.66 28.69
C LEU A 290 12.67 3.45 27.62
N GLY A 291 12.31 3.35 26.34
CA GLY A 291 13.27 3.24 25.23
C GLY A 291 14.24 4.42 25.16
N ARG A 292 13.77 5.64 25.45
CA ARG A 292 14.65 6.82 25.60
C ARG A 292 15.56 6.75 26.83
N ARG A 293 15.11 6.12 27.93
CA ARG A 293 15.92 5.94 29.15
C ARG A 293 16.99 4.84 29.00
N THR A 294 16.71 3.75 28.29
CA THR A 294 17.70 2.70 28.03
C THR A 294 18.77 3.17 27.05
N PHE A 295 18.40 3.87 25.97
CA PHE A 295 19.38 4.39 25.01
C PHE A 295 20.26 5.54 25.56
N MET A 296 19.79 6.25 26.60
CA MET A 296 20.60 7.22 27.34
C MET A 296 21.67 6.57 28.24
N ARG A 297 21.53 5.30 28.64
CA ARG A 297 22.45 4.66 29.61
C ARG A 297 23.70 4.03 28.97
N SER A 298 23.73 3.93 27.64
CA SER A 298 24.84 3.31 26.88
C SER A 298 25.77 4.33 26.20
N ARG A 299 25.56 5.64 26.39
CA ARG A 299 26.43 6.68 25.81
C ARG A 299 27.51 7.08 26.81
N ILE A 300 28.77 6.83 26.41
CA ILE A 300 29.99 7.04 27.21
C ILE A 300 29.97 8.39 27.93
N THR A 301 30.27 8.37 29.22
CA THR A 301 30.46 9.56 30.06
C THR A 301 31.69 10.35 29.59
N ARG A 302 31.48 11.35 28.73
CA ARG A 302 32.48 12.39 28.50
C ARG A 302 32.59 13.20 29.79
N GLY A 303 33.79 13.21 30.39
CA GLY A 303 34.07 14.05 31.54
C GLY A 303 33.94 15.54 31.20
N SER A 304 33.55 16.35 32.17
CA SER A 304 33.45 17.80 32.03
C SER A 304 34.58 18.45 32.83
N GLY A 305 35.61 18.92 32.13
CA GLY A 305 36.79 19.56 32.72
C GLY A 305 37.53 20.41 31.69
N PRO A 306 38.50 21.23 32.12
CA PRO A 306 39.32 22.01 31.20
C PRO A 306 40.16 21.08 30.31
N ILE A 307 40.33 21.49 29.05
CA ILE A 307 41.06 20.73 28.01
C ILE A 307 42.48 21.29 27.93
N GLU A 308 43.49 20.41 27.92
CA GLU A 308 44.88 20.80 27.73
C GLU A 308 45.16 21.17 26.26
N PRO A 309 45.71 22.36 25.93
CA PRO A 309 45.87 22.82 24.54
C PRO A 309 46.78 21.94 23.67
N GLU A 310 47.83 21.37 24.26
CA GLU A 310 48.86 20.60 23.55
C GLU A 310 48.38 19.18 23.17
N THR A 311 47.53 18.56 24.01
CA THR A 311 47.18 17.12 23.89
C THR A 311 45.69 16.84 23.67
N GLY A 312 44.81 17.83 23.90
CA GLY A 312 43.36 17.69 23.76
C GLY A 312 42.68 16.86 24.86
N ASN A 313 43.40 16.47 25.92
CA ASN A 313 42.86 15.68 27.01
C ASN A 313 42.08 16.54 28.03
N ILE A 314 41.07 15.95 28.65
CA ILE A 314 40.21 16.58 29.66
C ILE A 314 40.76 16.27 31.05
N LEU A 315 41.07 17.31 31.83
CA LEU A 315 41.54 17.16 33.21
C LEU A 315 40.35 16.92 34.15
N ASN A 316 40.23 15.68 34.66
CA ASN A 316 39.31 15.37 35.76
C ASN A 316 39.80 16.04 37.05
N ARG A 317 38.89 16.72 37.76
CA ARG A 317 39.17 17.38 39.03
C ARG A 317 38.71 16.51 40.19
N GLU A 318 39.63 15.76 40.78
CA GLU A 318 39.36 14.99 42.01
C GLU A 318 39.33 15.93 43.24
N LEU A 319 38.26 15.82 44.03
CA LEU A 319 38.16 16.06 45.48
C LEU A 319 36.78 15.61 45.98
#